data_AF-A0A2W6DJT3-F1
#
_entry.id   AF-A0A2W6DJT3-F1
#
_cell.length_a   1.000
_cell.length_b   1.000
_cell.length_c   1.000
_cell.angle_alpha   90.00
_cell.angle_beta   90.00
_cell.angle_gamma   90.00
#
_symmetry.space_group_name_H-M   'P 1'
#
loop_
_entity.id
_entity.type
_entity.pdbx_description
1 polymer ?
#
loop_
_entity_poly.entity_id
_entity_poly.type
_entity_poly.pdbx_seq_one_letter_code
_entity_poly.pdbx_strand_id
1 'polypeptide(L)'
;MTLDSPIITDRSSVDDDMREAPPAVIGAAAAGVAPTPFLGVYAVLFIAHGFFHPVQPPDITTTRNGEAAAGVIAALLLLVLVLAIFWFLNGRRRWPFVIGQLATLVTSIDFVLDPTTGSPAVPVVLALTSGTALVLAFLPASWAWFGVRPGLPRRGAKSAPSQTSDADA
;
A
#
# COMPACT_ATOMS: atom_id res chain seq x y z
N MET A 1 -18.77 -37.02 44.34
CA MET A 1 -19.66 -36.12 43.58
C MET A 1 -18.79 -34.96 43.13
N THR A 2 -18.13 -35.14 42.00
CA THR A 2 -17.12 -34.23 41.44
C THR A 2 -17.84 -33.26 40.53
N LEU A 3 -17.78 -31.97 40.85
CA LEU A 3 -18.36 -30.91 40.04
C LEU A 3 -17.45 -30.71 38.81
N ASP A 4 -17.92 -31.17 37.66
CA ASP A 4 -17.38 -30.78 36.35
C ASP A 4 -17.63 -29.29 36.16
N SER A 5 -16.56 -28.49 36.31
CA SER A 5 -16.59 -27.09 35.94
C SER A 5 -16.76 -26.97 34.42
N PRO A 6 -17.74 -26.20 33.92
CA PRO A 6 -17.91 -25.98 32.50
C PRO A 6 -16.68 -25.22 31.97
N ILE A 7 -16.03 -25.80 30.97
CA ILE A 7 -14.99 -25.17 30.15
C ILE A 7 -15.62 -23.93 29.53
N ILE A 8 -15.36 -22.77 30.13
CA ILE A 8 -15.61 -21.47 29.50
C ILE A 8 -14.69 -21.44 28.28
N THR A 9 -15.25 -21.71 27.12
CA THR A 9 -14.57 -21.54 25.84
C THR A 9 -14.38 -20.05 25.67
N ASP A 10 -13.19 -19.59 26.03
CA ASP A 10 -12.75 -18.21 25.86
C ASP A 10 -12.79 -17.86 24.36
N ARG A 11 -13.85 -17.17 23.95
CA ARG A 11 -14.04 -16.67 22.58
C ARG A 11 -13.25 -15.38 22.32
N SER A 12 -12.41 -14.92 23.24
CA SER A 12 -11.63 -13.69 23.06
C SER A 12 -10.50 -13.81 22.04
N SER A 13 -10.13 -15.02 21.62
CA SER A 13 -8.98 -15.23 20.72
C SER A 13 -9.24 -14.94 19.23
N VAL A 14 -10.40 -14.39 18.86
CA VAL A 14 -10.73 -14.06 17.45
C VAL A 14 -10.44 -12.60 17.12
N ASP A 15 -10.41 -11.71 18.12
CA ASP A 15 -10.21 -10.26 17.92
C ASP A 15 -8.74 -9.82 18.03
N ASP A 16 -7.85 -10.68 18.52
CA ASP A 16 -6.49 -10.30 18.95
C ASP A 16 -5.42 -10.28 17.84
N ASP A 17 -5.79 -10.50 16.58
CA ASP A 17 -4.86 -10.50 15.42
C ASP A 17 -4.98 -9.25 14.53
N MET A 18 -5.62 -8.16 14.99
CA MET A 18 -5.49 -6.84 14.35
C MET A 18 -4.10 -6.25 14.65
N ARG A 19 -3.10 -6.74 13.92
CA ARG A 19 -1.74 -6.24 14.01
C ARG A 19 -1.72 -4.75 13.61
N GLU A 20 -1.33 -3.87 14.51
CA GLU A 20 -1.15 -2.45 14.18
C GLU A 20 -0.01 -2.28 13.17
N ALA A 21 -0.30 -1.59 12.06
CA ALA A 21 0.69 -1.30 11.04
C ALA A 21 1.72 -0.28 11.57
N PRO A 22 3.04 -0.50 11.37
CA PRO A 22 4.06 0.46 11.75
C PRO A 22 3.81 1.84 11.10
N PRO A 23 4.16 2.95 11.77
CA PRO A 23 3.98 4.30 11.21
C PRO A 23 4.63 4.49 9.83
N ALA A 24 5.75 3.81 9.58
CA ALA A 24 6.41 3.81 8.27
C ALA A 24 5.54 3.19 7.16
N VAL A 25 4.78 2.13 7.47
CA VAL A 25 3.87 1.45 6.53
C VAL A 25 2.65 2.34 6.26
N ILE A 26 2.09 2.95 7.31
CA ILE A 26 0.97 3.90 7.18
C ILE A 26 1.41 5.11 6.37
N GLY A 27 2.58 5.68 6.66
CA GLY A 27 3.15 6.81 5.93
C GLY A 27 3.45 6.47 4.46
N ALA A 28 4.02 5.29 4.19
CA ALA A 28 4.25 4.83 2.83
C ALA A 28 2.93 4.70 2.05
N ALA A 29 1.90 4.09 2.67
CA ALA A 29 0.58 3.96 2.06
C ALA A 29 -0.06 5.33 1.81
N ALA A 30 -0.02 6.24 2.80
CA ALA A 30 -0.57 7.58 2.66
C ALA A 30 0.11 8.37 1.53
N ALA A 31 1.44 8.32 1.44
CA ALA A 31 2.18 8.93 0.33
C ALA A 31 1.83 8.28 -1.01
N GLY A 32 1.72 6.95 -1.05
CA GLY A 32 1.37 6.19 -2.25
C GLY A 32 -0.09 6.33 -2.71
N VAL A 33 -0.98 6.84 -1.86
CA VAL A 33 -2.38 7.16 -2.17
C VAL A 33 -2.50 8.51 -2.88
N ALA A 34 -1.56 9.44 -2.71
CA ALA A 34 -1.62 10.78 -3.32
C ALA A 34 -1.95 10.82 -4.83
N PRO A 35 -1.52 9.85 -5.67
CA PRO A 35 -1.88 9.79 -7.08
C PRO A 35 -3.33 9.33 -7.37
N THR A 36 -3.99 8.61 -6.45
CA THR A 36 -5.30 7.98 -6.72
C THR A 36 -6.42 8.94 -7.12
N PRO A 37 -6.60 10.11 -6.47
CA PRO A 37 -7.65 11.05 -6.87
C PRO A 37 -7.47 11.54 -8.31
N PHE A 38 -6.23 11.85 -8.72
CA PHE A 38 -5.93 12.26 -10.09
C PHE A 38 -6.25 11.15 -11.07
N LEU A 39 -5.79 9.93 -10.81
CA LEU A 39 -6.07 8.77 -11.67
C LEU A 39 -7.57 8.50 -11.81
N GLY A 40 -8.33 8.61 -10.71
CA GLY A 40 -9.79 8.45 -10.72
C GLY A 40 -10.49 9.50 -11.56
N VAL A 41 -10.15 10.78 -11.38
CA VAL A 41 -10.72 11.87 -12.17
C VAL A 41 -10.37 11.71 -13.66
N TYR A 42 -9.11 11.44 -14.00
CA TYR A 42 -8.69 11.24 -15.38
C TYR A 42 -9.36 10.03 -16.01
N ALA A 43 -9.48 8.91 -15.30
CA ALA A 43 -10.19 7.73 -15.80
C ALA A 43 -11.64 8.06 -16.18
N VAL A 44 -12.35 8.76 -15.30
CA VAL A 44 -13.74 9.17 -15.55
C VAL A 44 -13.83 10.14 -16.73
N LEU A 45 -12.96 11.16 -16.77
CA LEU A 45 -12.96 12.15 -17.85
C LEU A 45 -12.67 11.53 -19.21
N PHE A 46 -11.66 10.67 -19.32
CA PHE A 46 -11.30 10.02 -20.59
C PHE A 46 -12.35 9.02 -21.06
N ILE A 47 -12.98 8.28 -20.14
CA ILE A 47 -14.14 7.44 -20.47
C ILE A 47 -15.30 8.32 -20.92
N ALA A 48 -15.58 9.41 -20.20
CA ALA A 48 -16.67 10.31 -20.54
C ALA A 48 -16.50 10.95 -21.93
N HIS A 49 -15.31 11.45 -22.24
CA HIS A 49 -14.98 12.02 -23.55
C HIS A 49 -15.03 10.95 -24.65
N GLY A 50 -14.40 9.81 -24.44
CA GLY A 50 -14.39 8.72 -25.41
C GLY A 50 -15.78 8.14 -25.72
N PHE A 51 -16.71 8.10 -24.75
CA PHE A 51 -18.02 7.48 -24.94
C PHE A 51 -19.16 8.47 -25.22
N PHE A 52 -19.12 9.70 -24.71
CA PHE A 52 -20.31 10.57 -24.71
C PHE A 52 -20.13 11.91 -25.45
N HIS A 53 -18.91 12.38 -25.69
CA HIS A 53 -18.68 13.65 -26.39
C HIS A 53 -18.01 13.46 -27.77
N PRO A 54 -18.42 14.22 -28.80
CA PRO A 54 -17.67 14.30 -30.04
C PRO A 54 -16.38 15.11 -29.79
N VAL A 55 -15.27 14.39 -29.67
CA VAL A 55 -13.90 14.88 -29.52
C VAL A 55 -13.63 16.00 -30.54
N GLN A 56 -13.44 17.23 -30.06
CA GLN A 56 -12.96 18.35 -30.88
C GLN A 56 -11.48 18.55 -30.53
N PRO A 57 -10.54 18.38 -31.47
CA PRO A 57 -9.11 18.55 -31.18
C PRO A 57 -8.83 19.93 -30.58
N PRO A 58 -7.94 20.05 -29.57
CA PRO A 58 -6.74 19.23 -29.37
C PRO A 58 -6.84 18.26 -28.16
N ASP A 59 -7.07 16.98 -28.46
CA ASP A 59 -7.19 15.92 -27.45
C ASP A 59 -6.02 14.92 -27.52
N ILE A 60 -5.62 14.38 -26.35
CA ILE A 60 -4.36 13.65 -26.10
C ILE A 60 -4.13 12.48 -27.07
N THR A 61 -5.17 11.82 -27.54
CA THR A 61 -5.07 10.65 -28.40
C THR A 61 -5.55 10.88 -29.83
N THR A 62 -5.90 12.13 -30.20
CA THR A 62 -6.41 12.56 -31.52
C THR A 62 -7.66 11.83 -32.03
N THR A 63 -8.17 10.87 -31.26
CA THR A 63 -9.23 9.93 -31.63
C THR A 63 -10.05 9.55 -30.41
N ARG A 64 -11.37 9.45 -30.60
CA ARG A 64 -12.36 9.02 -29.59
C ARG A 64 -12.05 7.65 -28.97
N ASN A 65 -11.59 6.71 -29.79
CA ASN A 65 -11.23 5.37 -29.32
C ASN A 65 -9.96 5.38 -28.46
N GLY A 66 -9.02 6.28 -28.78
CA GLY A 66 -7.81 6.44 -27.98
C GLY A 66 -8.11 6.98 -26.58
N GLU A 67 -9.06 7.91 -26.45
CA GLU A 67 -9.45 8.47 -25.15
C GLU A 67 -10.16 7.43 -24.30
N ALA A 68 -11.12 6.70 -24.89
CA ALA A 68 -11.78 5.59 -24.22
C ALA A 68 -10.77 4.54 -23.70
N ALA A 69 -9.79 4.17 -24.53
CA ALA A 69 -8.73 3.24 -24.14
C ALA A 69 -7.84 3.80 -23.02
N ALA A 70 -7.43 5.07 -23.09
CA ALA A 70 -6.64 5.74 -22.06
C ALA A 70 -7.38 5.77 -20.72
N GLY A 71 -8.69 6.06 -20.73
CA GLY A 71 -9.53 6.06 -19.53
C GLY A 71 -9.68 4.66 -18.91
N VAL A 72 -9.85 3.61 -19.71
CA VAL A 72 -9.87 2.23 -19.24
C VAL A 72 -8.53 1.82 -18.65
N ILE A 73 -7.41 2.19 -19.28
CA ILE A 73 -6.06 1.92 -18.76
C ILE A 73 -5.88 2.63 -17.42
N ALA A 74 -6.28 3.89 -17.29
CA ALA A 74 -6.22 4.64 -16.03
C ALA A 74 -7.06 3.97 -14.93
N ALA A 75 -8.26 3.47 -15.25
CA ALA A 75 -9.10 2.74 -14.30
C ALA A 75 -8.47 1.41 -13.85
N LEU A 76 -7.84 0.67 -14.76
CA LEU A 76 -7.11 -0.56 -14.43
C LEU A 76 -5.90 -0.27 -13.54
N LEU A 77 -5.15 0.78 -13.83
CA LEU A 77 -4.03 1.23 -13.00
C LEU A 77 -4.49 1.65 -11.60
N LEU A 78 -5.63 2.34 -11.51
CA LEU A 78 -6.26 2.70 -10.23
C LEU A 78 -6.59 1.43 -9.42
N LEU A 79 -7.22 0.44 -10.05
CA LEU A 79 -7.56 -0.83 -9.41
C LEU A 79 -6.30 -1.56 -8.92
N VAL A 80 -5.27 -1.68 -9.76
CA VAL A 80 -3.99 -2.30 -9.40
C VAL A 80 -3.35 -1.56 -8.22
N LEU A 81 -3.38 -0.24 -8.20
CA LEU A 81 -2.81 0.57 -7.12
C LEU A 81 -3.56 0.34 -5.79
N VAL A 82 -4.89 0.32 -5.82
CA VAL A 82 -5.73 0.01 -4.65
C VAL A 82 -5.43 -1.39 -4.11
N LEU A 83 -5.36 -2.41 -4.98
CA LEU A 83 -5.01 -3.77 -4.57
C LEU A 83 -3.58 -3.84 -3.99
N ALA A 84 -2.63 -3.12 -4.60
CA ALA A 84 -1.25 -3.07 -4.13
C ALA A 84 -1.15 -2.44 -2.74
N ILE A 85 -1.85 -1.33 -2.49
CA ILE A 85 -1.93 -0.67 -1.18
C ILE A 85 -2.60 -1.61 -0.17
N PHE A 86 -3.71 -2.25 -0.53
CA PHE A 86 -4.39 -3.22 0.33
C PHE A 86 -3.48 -4.40 0.72
N TRP A 87 -2.74 -4.96 -0.23
CA TRP A 87 -1.79 -6.04 0.06
C TRP A 87 -0.57 -5.58 0.87
N PHE A 88 -0.15 -4.33 0.70
CA PHE A 88 0.93 -3.71 1.46
C PHE A 88 0.50 -3.48 2.92
N LEU A 89 -0.67 -2.90 3.14
CA LEU A 89 -1.25 -2.68 4.46
C LEU A 89 -1.49 -4.00 5.20
N ASN A 90 -1.97 -5.05 4.52
CA ASN A 90 -2.19 -6.36 5.13
C ASN A 90 -0.92 -7.18 5.36
N GLY A 91 0.27 -6.65 5.07
CA GLY A 91 1.52 -7.40 5.25
C GLY A 91 1.66 -8.61 4.33
N ARG A 92 0.79 -8.75 3.31
CA ARG A 92 0.70 -9.96 2.47
C ARG A 92 1.77 -9.97 1.39
N ARG A 93 1.92 -8.87 0.64
CA ARG A 93 2.91 -8.71 -0.44
C ARG A 93 3.29 -7.25 -0.61
N ARG A 94 4.58 -6.94 -0.50
CA ARG A 94 5.08 -5.57 -0.69
C ARG A 94 5.46 -5.21 -2.12
N TRP A 95 5.88 -6.21 -2.91
CA TRP A 95 6.47 -5.99 -4.22
C TRP A 95 5.54 -5.29 -5.21
N PRO A 96 4.23 -5.61 -5.27
CA PRO A 96 3.30 -4.90 -6.14
C PRO A 96 3.26 -3.39 -5.84
N PHE A 97 3.30 -3.01 -4.56
CA PHE A 97 3.34 -1.61 -4.15
C PHE A 97 4.64 -0.92 -4.56
N VAL A 98 5.79 -1.55 -4.28
CA VAL A 98 7.11 -1.00 -4.63
C VAL A 98 7.27 -0.84 -6.14
N ILE A 99 6.89 -1.85 -6.93
CA ILE A 99 6.95 -1.80 -8.39
C ILE A 99 6.03 -0.71 -8.92
N GLY A 100 4.81 -0.61 -8.39
CA GLY A 100 3.86 0.44 -8.77
C GLY A 100 4.41 1.85 -8.51
N GLN A 101 4.93 2.10 -7.31
CA GLN A 101 5.51 3.40 -6.97
C GLN A 101 6.77 3.71 -7.79
N LEU A 102 7.58 2.71 -8.12
CA LEU A 102 8.73 2.88 -9.01
C LEU A 102 8.29 3.25 -10.44
N ALA A 103 7.29 2.57 -10.98
CA ALA A 103 6.73 2.90 -12.28
C ALA A 103 6.17 4.32 -12.30
N THR A 104 5.39 4.71 -11.28
CA THR A 104 4.88 6.08 -11.14
C THR A 104 6.01 7.10 -11.07
N LEU A 105 7.07 6.83 -10.32
CA LEU A 105 8.22 7.72 -10.22
C LEU A 105 8.92 7.90 -11.58
N VAL A 106 9.20 6.81 -12.29
CA VAL A 106 9.84 6.86 -13.62
C VAL A 106 8.99 7.65 -14.61
N THR A 107 7.70 7.36 -14.70
CA THR A 107 6.77 8.08 -15.59
C THR A 107 6.67 9.57 -15.21
N SER A 108 6.68 9.88 -13.91
CA SER A 108 6.63 11.28 -13.47
C SER A 108 7.90 12.04 -13.82
N ILE A 109 9.07 11.41 -13.68
CA ILE A 109 10.35 12.01 -14.09
C ILE A 109 10.36 12.24 -15.61
N ASP A 110 9.88 11.28 -16.39
CA ASP A 110 9.77 11.41 -17.85
C ASP A 110 8.91 12.64 -18.23
N PHE A 111 7.74 12.80 -17.61
CA PHE A 111 6.88 13.97 -17.82
C PHE A 111 7.47 15.28 -17.30
N VAL A 112 8.28 15.27 -16.24
CA VAL A 112 8.99 16.49 -15.79
C VAL A 112 10.04 16.92 -16.82
N LEU A 113 10.68 15.96 -17.48
CA LEU A 113 11.75 16.23 -18.44
C LEU A 113 11.24 16.49 -19.86
N ASP A 114 10.00 16.12 -20.18
CA ASP A 114 9.39 16.36 -21.48
C ASP A 114 8.83 17.79 -21.61
N PRO A 115 9.47 18.67 -22.39
CA PRO A 115 9.05 20.06 -22.56
C PRO A 115 7.76 20.22 -23.37
N THR A 116 7.25 19.14 -23.98
CA THR A 116 6.01 19.15 -24.77
C THR A 116 4.76 18.88 -23.91
N THR A 117 4.96 18.42 -22.68
CA THR A 117 3.88 18.27 -21.72
C THR A 117 3.54 19.61 -21.06
N GLY A 118 2.30 19.74 -20.56
CA GLY A 118 1.81 21.00 -19.99
C GLY A 118 2.50 21.39 -18.67
N SER A 119 1.72 21.83 -17.69
CA SER A 119 2.29 22.26 -16.41
C SER A 119 3.03 21.11 -15.68
N PRO A 120 4.30 21.31 -15.25
CA PRO A 120 5.07 20.27 -14.56
C PRO A 120 4.63 20.06 -13.11
N ALA A 121 3.70 20.86 -12.58
CA ALA A 121 3.29 20.81 -11.19
C ALA A 121 2.78 19.41 -10.76
N VAL A 122 1.93 18.79 -11.58
CA VAL A 122 1.38 17.45 -11.28
C VAL A 122 2.47 16.37 -11.33
N PRO A 123 3.29 16.26 -12.40
CA PRO A 123 4.43 15.35 -12.44
C PRO A 123 5.40 15.50 -11.25
N VAL A 124 5.71 16.73 -10.83
CA VAL A 124 6.61 16.97 -9.68
C VAL A 124 6.01 16.44 -8.38
N VAL A 125 4.72 16.70 -8.12
CA VAL A 125 4.04 16.19 -6.91
C VAL A 125 4.00 14.67 -6.90
N LEU A 126 3.73 14.04 -8.06
CA LEU A 126 3.75 12.58 -8.19
C LEU A 126 5.15 12.00 -7.95
N ALA A 127 6.20 12.62 -8.48
CA ALA A 127 7.58 12.20 -8.24
C ALA A 127 7.95 12.29 -6.75
N LEU A 128 7.60 13.38 -6.07
CA LEU A 128 7.88 13.56 -4.64
C LEU A 128 7.12 12.55 -3.77
N THR A 129 5.84 12.32 -4.05
CA THR A 129 4.99 11.42 -3.26
C THR A 129 5.37 9.96 -3.48
N SER A 130 5.63 9.53 -4.72
CA SER A 130 6.12 8.19 -5.02
C SER A 130 7.55 7.95 -4.52
N GLY A 131 8.44 8.93 -4.61
CA GLY A 131 9.77 8.87 -4.02
C GLY A 131 9.71 8.69 -2.50
N THR A 132 8.87 9.47 -1.82
CA THR A 132 8.62 9.34 -0.38
C THR A 132 8.06 7.95 -0.02
N ALA A 133 7.09 7.47 -0.79
CA ALA A 133 6.49 6.15 -0.60
C ALA A 133 7.53 5.02 -0.72
N LEU A 134 8.45 5.11 -1.68
CA LEU A 134 9.55 4.16 -1.85
C LEU A 134 10.51 4.19 -0.66
N VAL A 135 10.98 5.38 -0.25
CA VAL A 135 11.88 5.53 0.91
C VAL A 135 11.27 4.89 2.15
N LEU A 136 10.00 5.19 2.43
CA LEU A 136 9.30 4.63 3.58
C LEU A 136 9.06 3.11 3.44
N ALA A 137 8.79 2.61 2.24
CA ALA A 137 8.65 1.17 1.98
C ALA A 137 9.96 0.39 2.17
N PHE A 138 11.11 1.03 1.97
CA PHE A 138 12.43 0.41 2.17
C PHE A 138 12.97 0.52 3.61
N LEU A 139 12.30 1.24 4.52
CA LEU A 139 12.71 1.32 5.92
C LEU A 139 12.69 -0.07 6.60
N PRO A 140 13.62 -0.35 7.54
CA PRO A 140 13.68 -1.64 8.24
C PRO A 140 12.38 -2.03 8.95
N ALA A 141 11.66 -1.04 9.50
CA ALA A 141 10.36 -1.25 10.13
C ALA A 141 9.31 -1.79 9.13
N SER A 142 9.32 -1.28 7.90
CA SER A 142 8.49 -1.78 6.81
C SER A 142 8.90 -3.20 6.42
N TRP A 143 10.18 -3.57 6.50
CA TRP A 143 10.61 -4.94 6.23
C TRP A 143 10.20 -5.93 7.33
N ALA A 144 10.26 -5.52 8.60
CA ALA A 144 9.82 -6.33 9.73
C ALA A 144 8.30 -6.59 9.70
N TRP A 145 7.53 -5.71 9.06
CA TRP A 145 6.11 -5.92 8.79
C TRP A 145 5.84 -7.19 7.98
N PHE A 146 6.66 -7.44 6.95
CA PHE A 146 6.48 -8.54 5.98
C PHE A 146 7.20 -9.86 6.35
N GLY A 147 7.60 -10.06 7.61
CA GLY A 147 8.43 -11.22 8.01
C GLY A 147 8.01 -11.98 9.28
N VAL A 148 7.10 -11.45 10.10
CA VAL A 148 6.67 -12.12 11.34
C VAL A 148 5.44 -12.97 11.02
N ARG A 149 5.65 -14.30 10.93
CA ARG A 149 4.54 -15.25 10.93
C ARG A 149 3.84 -15.19 12.30
N PRO A 150 2.51 -15.05 12.38
CA PRO A 150 1.79 -15.24 13.64
C PRO A 150 2.02 -16.69 14.07
N GLY A 151 2.62 -16.89 15.26
CA GLY A 151 2.74 -18.22 15.86
C GLY A 151 4.15 -18.76 16.10
N LEU A 152 5.24 -18.03 15.86
CA LEU A 152 6.52 -18.41 16.47
C LEU A 152 6.59 -17.82 17.88
N PRO A 153 6.52 -18.66 18.94
CA PRO A 153 6.71 -18.17 20.30
C PRO A 153 8.08 -17.52 20.36
N ARG A 154 8.14 -16.31 20.91
CA ARG A 154 9.36 -15.63 21.29
C ARG A 154 10.04 -16.50 22.36
N ARG A 155 10.80 -17.52 21.94
CA ARG A 155 11.61 -18.39 22.81
C ARG A 155 12.81 -17.56 23.29
N GLY A 156 12.53 -16.67 24.23
CA GLY A 156 13.44 -15.63 24.68
C GLY A 156 13.01 -15.01 26.00
N ALA A 157 12.39 -15.79 26.88
CA ALA A 157 12.39 -15.49 28.32
C ALA A 157 13.38 -16.46 28.98
N LYS A 158 14.67 -16.13 28.82
CA LYS A 158 15.72 -16.66 29.68
C LYS A 158 15.58 -15.91 31.01
N SER A 159 14.87 -16.49 31.95
CA SER A 159 14.78 -16.07 33.35
C SER A 159 14.56 -17.34 34.15
N ALA A 160 15.39 -17.75 35.11
CA ALA A 160 16.67 -17.30 35.66
C ALA A 160 17.25 -18.55 36.37
N PRO A 161 18.56 -18.63 36.69
CA PRO A 161 19.11 -19.78 37.40
C PRO A 161 18.41 -19.96 38.75
N SER A 162 18.00 -21.18 39.06
CA SER A 162 17.52 -21.58 40.38
C SER A 162 18.59 -21.25 41.41
N GLN A 163 18.37 -20.23 42.24
CA GLN A 163 19.13 -20.06 43.46
C GLN A 163 18.82 -21.25 44.37
N THR A 164 19.73 -22.20 44.38
CA THR A 164 20.04 -23.01 45.57
C THR A 164 20.43 -22.04 46.68
N SER A 165 19.57 -21.86 47.66
CA SER A 165 19.95 -21.34 48.96
C SER A 165 19.52 -22.37 49.99
N ASP A 166 20.53 -23.08 50.49
CA ASP A 166 20.51 -23.78 51.75
C ASP A 166 19.94 -22.87 52.84
N ALA A 167 18.91 -23.36 53.54
CA ALA A 167 18.61 -23.09 54.94
C ALA A 167 17.32 -23.86 55.27
N ASP A 168 17.45 -24.98 55.97
CA ASP A 168 16.98 -25.02 57.36
C ASP A 168 17.45 -26.33 58.02
N ALA A 169 17.96 -26.13 59.24
CA ALA A 169 18.50 -27.10 60.17
C ALA A 169 17.40 -27.79 60.98
#